data_AF-A0A131Y5F3-F1
#
_entry.id   AF-A0A131Y5F3-F1
#
_cell.length_a   1.000
_cell.length_b   1.000
_cell.length_c   1.000
_cell.angle_alpha   90.00
_cell.angle_beta   90.00
_cell.angle_gamma   90.00
#
_symmetry.space_group_name_H-M   'P 1'
#
loop_
_entity.id
_entity.type
_entity.pdbx_description
1 polymer ?
#
loop_
_entity_poly.entity_id
_entity_poly.type
_entity_poly.pdbx_seq_one_letter_code
_entity_poly.pdbx_strand_id
1 'polypeptide(L)'
;FERMMLSLLSEIHAMQQRNVEMLRSVINSSPAEVGSTLVAGPFKTCGELRAFDTTLVGDRKAAFAKELQSLQGSNVGSTTRKIMAYLMTDEVASLFSWLGRKGKAKFCELNMASAIVHVVKKCHSLDANLEVEETMKAWLRHAPGRCRNPALLLPTAGPALQQAKNI
;
A
#
# COMPACT_ATOMS: atom_id res chain seq x y z
N PHE A 1 -15.98 54.82 29.08
CA PHE A 1 -16.40 53.44 29.40
C PHE A 1 -16.68 52.65 28.11
N GLU A 2 -17.63 53.07 27.29
CA GLU A 2 -17.99 52.42 26.01
C GLU A 2 -16.83 52.23 25.03
N ARG A 3 -15.97 53.23 24.84
CA ARG A 3 -14.77 53.12 23.99
C ARG A 3 -13.78 52.06 24.45
N MET A 4 -13.62 51.86 25.77
CA MET A 4 -12.75 50.81 26.32
C MET A 4 -13.35 49.43 26.10
N MET A 5 -14.68 49.30 26.26
CA MET A 5 -15.39 48.04 26.03
C MET A 5 -15.30 47.60 24.56
N LEU A 6 -15.46 48.53 23.62
CA LEU A 6 -15.33 48.25 22.19
C LEU A 6 -13.89 47.85 21.81
N SER A 7 -12.89 48.51 22.40
CA SER A 7 -11.48 48.15 22.22
C SER A 7 -11.20 46.73 22.73
N LEU A 8 -11.67 46.41 23.93
CA LEU A 8 -11.48 45.09 24.54
C LEU A 8 -12.17 43.98 23.71
N LEU A 9 -13.38 44.24 23.21
CA LEU A 9 -14.10 43.29 22.38
C LEU A 9 -13.36 43.00 21.06
N SER A 10 -12.79 44.05 20.44
CA SER A 10 -11.99 43.91 19.21
C SER A 10 -10.73 43.07 19.45
N GLU A 11 -10.08 43.28 20.59
CA GLU A 11 -8.85 42.56 20.96
C GLU A 11 -9.14 41.08 21.25
N ILE A 12 -10.23 40.79 21.97
CA ILE A 12 -10.70 39.42 22.22
C ILE A 12 -11.04 38.72 20.91
N HIS A 13 -11.76 39.39 20.01
CA HIS A 13 -12.11 38.81 18.71
C HIS A 13 -10.85 38.48 17.88
N ALA A 14 -9.88 39.39 17.84
CA ALA A 14 -8.61 39.15 17.15
C ALA A 14 -7.83 37.97 17.77
N MET A 15 -7.85 37.83 19.10
CA MET A 15 -7.25 36.71 19.81
C MET A 15 -7.93 35.38 19.44
N GLN A 16 -9.26 35.36 19.41
CA GLN A 16 -10.03 34.18 19.03
C GLN A 16 -9.72 33.73 17.60
N GLN A 17 -9.61 34.67 16.65
CA GLN A 17 -9.27 34.33 15.27
C GLN A 17 -7.86 33.74 15.16
N ARG A 18 -6.87 34.27 15.89
CA ARG A 18 -5.52 33.68 15.94
C ARG A 18 -5.52 32.27 16.53
N ASN A 19 -6.29 32.05 17.60
CA ASN A 19 -6.39 30.73 18.22
C ASN A 19 -7.01 29.72 17.25
N VAL A 20 -8.06 30.11 16.50
CA VAL A 20 -8.67 29.24 15.48
C VAL A 20 -7.66 28.88 14.39
N GLU A 21 -6.86 29.83 13.92
CA GLU A 21 -5.85 29.57 12.88
C GLU A 21 -4.74 28.64 13.37
N MET A 22 -4.26 28.83 14.60
CA MET A 22 -3.29 27.94 15.22
C MET A 22 -3.86 26.52 15.41
N LEU A 23 -5.11 26.38 15.86
CA LEU A 23 -5.79 25.09 15.99
C LEU A 23 -5.96 24.41 14.63
N ARG A 24 -6.31 25.16 13.58
CA ARG A 24 -6.35 24.63 12.19
C ARG A 24 -4.99 24.14 11.75
N SER A 25 -3.93 24.91 12.05
CA SER A 25 -2.56 24.48 11.77
C SER A 25 -2.22 23.20 12.51
N VAL A 26 -2.56 23.06 13.79
CA VAL A 26 -2.34 21.85 14.60
C VAL A 26 -3.14 20.65 14.10
N ILE A 27 -4.39 20.84 13.68
CA ILE A 27 -5.22 19.77 13.11
C ILE A 27 -4.66 19.29 11.76
N ASN A 28 -4.13 20.23 10.96
CA ASN A 28 -3.55 19.92 9.65
C ASN A 28 -2.12 19.38 9.76
N SER A 29 -1.36 19.80 10.76
CA SER A 29 -0.12 19.15 11.16
C SER A 29 -0.48 17.92 11.98
N SER A 30 -0.84 16.83 11.29
CA SER A 30 -0.85 15.50 11.90
C SER A 30 0.39 15.39 12.81
N PRO A 31 0.25 14.94 14.05
CA PRO A 31 1.43 14.60 14.83
C PRO A 31 2.25 13.66 13.96
N ALA A 32 3.51 14.04 13.77
CA ALA A 32 4.54 13.13 13.32
C ALA A 32 4.70 12.11 14.45
N GLU A 33 3.79 11.14 14.47
CA GLU A 33 3.93 9.93 15.28
C GLU A 33 5.18 9.23 14.77
N VAL A 34 6.18 9.22 15.64
CA VAL A 34 7.42 8.46 15.46
C VAL A 34 7.05 6.98 15.42
N GLY A 35 6.91 6.45 14.20
CA GLY A 35 7.45 5.16 13.79
C GLY A 35 6.97 3.90 14.51
N SER A 36 5.67 3.63 14.60
CA SER A 36 5.20 2.24 14.69
C SER A 36 4.88 1.72 13.29
N THR A 37 5.92 1.34 12.55
CA THR A 37 5.78 0.71 11.23
C THR A 37 5.04 -0.62 11.42
N LEU A 38 3.85 -0.80 10.81
CA LEU A 38 3.08 -2.04 10.90
C LEU A 38 3.77 -3.17 10.13
N VAL A 39 4.49 -2.84 9.05
CA VAL A 39 5.26 -3.80 8.26
C VAL A 39 6.74 -3.62 8.53
N ALA A 40 7.34 -4.50 9.33
CA ALA A 40 8.77 -4.45 9.66
C ALA A 40 9.69 -4.70 8.44
N GLY A 41 9.16 -5.28 7.37
CA GLY A 41 9.86 -5.49 6.11
C GLY A 41 9.06 -6.37 5.14
N PRO A 42 9.60 -6.63 3.93
CA PRO A 42 8.89 -7.39 2.92
C PRO A 42 8.61 -8.83 3.38
N PHE A 43 7.36 -9.28 3.22
CA PHE A 43 6.97 -10.66 3.51
C PHE A 43 7.75 -11.65 2.65
N LYS A 44 8.26 -12.69 3.29
CA LYS A 44 9.07 -13.74 2.67
C LYS A 44 8.28 -15.02 2.43
N THR A 45 7.14 -15.16 3.09
CA THR A 45 6.25 -16.32 2.93
C THR A 45 4.81 -15.88 2.63
N CYS A 46 4.09 -16.70 1.85
CA CYS A 46 2.66 -16.49 1.60
C CYS A 46 1.82 -16.59 2.88
N GLY A 47 2.26 -17.40 3.84
CA GLY A 47 1.56 -17.57 5.13
C GLY A 47 1.56 -16.28 5.94
N GLU A 48 2.73 -15.65 6.10
CA GLU A 48 2.86 -14.36 6.80
C GLU A 48 2.03 -13.26 6.14
N LEU A 49 2.10 -13.16 4.81
CA LEU A 49 1.36 -12.13 4.07
C LEU A 49 -0.16 -12.29 4.25
N ARG A 50 -0.67 -13.52 4.16
CA ARG A 50 -2.10 -13.79 4.37
C ARG A 50 -2.52 -13.56 5.81
N ALA A 51 -1.72 -14.00 6.77
CA ALA A 51 -2.00 -13.77 8.18
C ALA A 51 -2.11 -12.26 8.44
N PHE A 52 -1.16 -11.47 7.95
CA PHE A 52 -1.22 -10.02 8.03
C PHE A 52 -2.46 -9.45 7.34
N ASP A 53 -2.78 -9.88 6.12
CA ASP A 53 -3.93 -9.39 5.36
C ASP A 53 -5.27 -9.61 6.08
N THR A 54 -5.43 -10.73 6.79
CA THR A 54 -6.64 -10.99 7.59
C THR A 54 -6.78 -10.07 8.79
N THR A 55 -5.67 -9.51 9.29
CA THR A 55 -5.70 -8.52 10.38
C THR A 55 -6.10 -7.11 9.90
N LEU A 56 -6.06 -6.83 8.59
CA LEU A 56 -6.31 -5.50 8.03
C LEU A 56 -7.80 -5.12 8.02
N VAL A 57 -8.35 -4.90 9.21
CA VAL A 57 -9.75 -4.49 9.43
C VAL A 57 -9.79 -3.20 10.26
N GLY A 58 -10.79 -2.35 10.02
CA GLY A 58 -11.06 -1.13 10.79
C GLY A 58 -9.85 -0.19 10.89
N ASP A 59 -9.51 0.20 12.12
CA ASP A 59 -8.44 1.15 12.41
C ASP A 59 -7.07 0.68 11.93
N ARG A 60 -6.81 -0.64 11.94
CA ARG A 60 -5.55 -1.20 11.45
C ARG A 60 -5.37 -0.98 9.96
N LYS A 61 -6.46 -1.07 9.18
CA LYS A 61 -6.45 -0.76 7.74
C LYS A 61 -6.18 0.72 7.48
N ALA A 62 -6.73 1.61 8.32
CA ALA A 62 -6.47 3.05 8.24
C ALA A 62 -5.01 3.40 8.58
N ALA A 63 -4.46 2.78 9.63
CA ALA A 63 -3.06 2.94 10.01
C ALA A 63 -2.11 2.41 8.91
N PHE A 64 -2.42 1.23 8.36
CA PHE A 64 -1.69 0.67 7.22
C PHE A 64 -1.75 1.59 5.99
N ALA A 65 -2.91 2.18 5.68
CA ALA A 65 -3.04 3.14 4.59
C ALA A 65 -2.19 4.40 4.81
N LYS A 66 -2.10 4.90 6.06
CA LYS A 66 -1.23 6.04 6.41
C LYS A 66 0.25 5.70 6.23
N GLU A 67 0.66 4.49 6.61
CA GLU A 67 2.01 4.00 6.38
C GLU A 67 2.34 3.93 4.88
N LEU A 68 1.46 3.33 4.07
CA LEU A 68 1.65 3.27 2.62
C LEU A 68 1.69 4.65 1.95
N GLN A 69 0.95 5.63 2.49
CA GLN A 69 0.97 7.01 1.99
C GLN A 69 2.36 7.65 2.11
N SER A 70 3.14 7.28 3.13
CA SER A 70 4.53 7.76 3.28
C SER A 70 5.47 7.29 2.15
N LEU A 71 5.10 6.23 1.42
CA LEU A 71 5.87 5.64 0.33
C LEU A 71 5.57 6.28 -1.04
N GLN A 72 4.82 7.38 -1.07
CA GLN A 72 4.44 8.04 -2.31
C GLN A 72 5.65 8.45 -3.18
N GLY A 73 5.54 8.22 -4.48
CA GLY A 73 6.52 8.59 -5.49
C GLY A 73 6.03 9.73 -6.38
N SER A 74 6.76 9.96 -7.48
CA SER A 74 6.47 11.02 -8.44
C SER A 74 5.22 10.77 -9.32
N ASN A 75 4.79 9.51 -9.46
CA ASN A 75 3.61 9.14 -10.23
C ASN A 75 2.94 7.88 -9.66
N VAL A 76 1.74 7.59 -10.16
CA VAL A 76 0.89 6.45 -9.77
C VAL A 76 1.65 5.12 -9.91
N GLY A 77 2.24 4.86 -11.08
CA GLY A 77 2.98 3.61 -11.31
C GLY A 77 4.22 3.44 -10.41
N SER A 78 4.99 4.50 -10.18
CA SER A 78 6.17 4.51 -9.30
C SER A 78 5.78 4.23 -7.85
N THR A 79 4.74 4.92 -7.36
CA THR A 79 4.18 4.73 -6.03
C THR A 79 3.71 3.29 -5.83
N THR A 80 2.94 2.78 -6.78
CA THR A 80 2.41 1.41 -6.74
C THR A 80 3.54 0.39 -6.66
N ARG A 81 4.58 0.51 -7.49
CA ARG A 81 5.74 -0.42 -7.46
C ARG A 81 6.54 -0.33 -6.17
N LYS A 82 6.74 0.88 -5.62
CA LYS A 82 7.40 1.08 -4.32
C LYS A 82 6.64 0.38 -3.20
N ILE A 83 5.32 0.56 -3.16
CA ILE A 83 4.46 -0.10 -2.18
C ILE A 83 4.54 -1.63 -2.34
N MET A 84 4.47 -2.17 -3.56
CA MET A 84 4.57 -3.62 -3.77
C MET A 84 5.90 -4.20 -3.28
N ALA A 85 7.02 -3.53 -3.59
CA ALA A 85 8.36 -3.94 -3.15
C ALA A 85 8.58 -3.80 -1.64
N TYR A 86 7.91 -2.84 -1.00
CA TYR A 86 7.91 -2.69 0.44
C TYR A 86 7.17 -3.84 1.14
N LEU A 87 6.08 -4.34 0.54
CA LEU A 87 5.22 -5.33 1.15
C LEU A 87 5.71 -6.76 0.98
N MET A 88 6.29 -7.14 -0.16
CA MET A 88 6.65 -8.53 -0.40
C MET A 88 7.88 -8.70 -1.28
N THR A 89 8.55 -9.83 -1.06
CA THR A 89 9.65 -10.30 -1.91
C THR A 89 9.14 -10.76 -3.28
N ASP A 90 10.03 -10.82 -4.27
CA ASP A 90 9.69 -11.30 -5.62
C ASP A 90 9.28 -12.77 -5.61
N GLU A 91 9.86 -13.57 -4.71
CA GLU A 91 9.50 -14.97 -4.48
C GLU A 91 8.02 -15.08 -4.06
N VAL A 92 7.58 -14.30 -3.08
CA VAL A 92 6.17 -14.27 -2.65
C VAL A 92 5.29 -13.73 -3.78
N ALA A 93 5.69 -12.64 -4.43
CA ALA A 93 4.95 -12.05 -5.54
C ALA A 93 4.72 -13.04 -6.70
N SER A 94 5.68 -13.94 -6.95
CA SER A 94 5.59 -14.96 -7.99
C SER A 94 4.44 -15.96 -7.77
N LEU A 95 3.99 -16.13 -6.53
CA LEU A 95 2.91 -17.05 -6.12
C LEU A 95 1.51 -16.44 -6.31
N PHE A 96 1.44 -15.14 -6.63
CA PHE A 96 0.19 -14.44 -6.89
C PHE A 96 0.03 -14.07 -8.36
N SER A 97 -1.23 -13.88 -8.74
CA SER A 97 -1.61 -13.12 -9.93
C SER A 97 -2.90 -12.37 -9.62
N TRP A 98 -3.22 -11.35 -10.42
CA TRP A 98 -4.40 -10.53 -10.15
C TRP A 98 -5.69 -11.37 -10.00
N LEU A 99 -5.98 -12.22 -10.99
CA LEU A 99 -7.18 -13.08 -11.04
C LEU A 99 -6.94 -14.56 -10.70
N GLY A 100 -5.75 -14.93 -10.21
CA GLY A 100 -5.46 -16.32 -9.83
C GLY A 100 -5.26 -17.29 -11.01
N ARG A 101 -4.55 -16.86 -12.06
CA ARG A 101 -4.25 -17.69 -13.24
C ARG A 101 -3.18 -18.74 -12.92
N LYS A 102 -3.28 -19.91 -13.57
CA LYS A 102 -2.27 -21.00 -13.49
C LYS A 102 -2.03 -21.51 -12.06
N GLY A 103 -3.09 -21.64 -11.26
CA GLY A 103 -3.00 -22.11 -9.87
C GLY A 103 -2.40 -21.11 -8.87
N LYS A 104 -2.11 -19.88 -9.31
CA LYS A 104 -1.64 -18.80 -8.42
C LYS A 104 -2.78 -18.26 -7.57
N ALA A 105 -2.42 -17.72 -6.41
CA ALA A 105 -3.36 -17.02 -5.55
C ALA A 105 -3.88 -15.72 -6.19
N LYS A 106 -5.14 -15.36 -5.90
CA LYS A 106 -5.75 -14.10 -6.34
C LYS A 106 -5.28 -12.96 -5.45
N PHE A 107 -4.64 -11.97 -6.05
CA PHE A 107 -4.19 -10.79 -5.33
C PHE A 107 -5.33 -9.77 -5.12
N CYS A 108 -6.29 -9.70 -6.06
CA CYS A 108 -7.39 -8.73 -5.99
C CYS A 108 -8.35 -8.97 -4.82
N GLU A 109 -8.35 -10.18 -4.24
CA GLU A 109 -9.21 -10.55 -3.10
C GLU A 109 -8.59 -10.16 -1.75
N LEU A 110 -7.33 -9.71 -1.72
CA LEU A 110 -6.65 -9.32 -0.48
C LEU A 110 -7.08 -7.92 -0.02
N ASN A 111 -7.21 -7.74 1.29
CA ASN A 111 -7.51 -6.44 1.89
C ASN A 111 -6.43 -5.40 1.56
N MET A 112 -5.17 -5.82 1.49
CA MET A 112 -4.04 -4.97 1.11
C MET A 112 -4.20 -4.41 -0.30
N ALA A 113 -4.74 -5.18 -1.27
CA ALA A 113 -4.92 -4.71 -2.63
C ALA A 113 -5.90 -3.53 -2.68
N SER A 114 -7.01 -3.63 -1.94
CA SER A 114 -7.96 -2.53 -1.80
C SER A 114 -7.34 -1.31 -1.11
N ALA A 115 -6.48 -1.52 -0.11
CA ALA A 115 -5.79 -0.46 0.60
C ALA A 115 -4.80 0.28 -0.31
N ILE A 116 -4.02 -0.45 -1.13
CA ILE A 116 -3.09 0.13 -2.10
C ILE A 116 -3.85 1.05 -3.07
N VAL A 117 -4.94 0.57 -3.67
CA VAL A 117 -5.75 1.38 -4.58
C VAL A 117 -6.25 2.64 -3.89
N HIS A 118 -6.82 2.51 -2.68
CA HIS A 118 -7.31 3.66 -1.92
C HIS A 118 -6.22 4.71 -1.64
N VAL A 119 -5.04 4.26 -1.22
CA VAL A 119 -3.90 5.14 -0.91
C VAL A 119 -3.40 5.86 -2.15
N VAL A 120 -3.18 5.13 -3.26
CA VAL A 120 -2.62 5.75 -4.47
C VAL A 120 -3.58 6.77 -5.08
N LYS A 121 -4.90 6.51 -5.03
CA LYS A 121 -5.91 7.52 -5.41
C LYS A 121 -5.80 8.79 -4.59
N LYS A 122 -5.61 8.65 -3.27
CA LYS A 122 -5.48 9.78 -2.35
C LYS A 122 -4.22 10.59 -2.58
N CYS A 123 -3.14 9.94 -3.06
CA CYS A 123 -1.86 10.61 -3.30
C CYS A 123 -1.79 11.34 -4.65
N HIS A 124 -2.46 10.81 -5.69
CA HIS A 124 -2.26 11.29 -7.06
C HIS A 124 -3.54 11.81 -7.72
N SER A 125 -4.54 10.95 -7.93
CA SER A 125 -5.78 11.32 -8.63
C SER A 125 -6.90 10.30 -8.35
N LEU A 126 -8.15 10.77 -8.34
CA LEU A 126 -9.34 9.93 -8.17
C LEU A 126 -9.52 8.88 -9.28
N ASP A 127 -9.01 9.17 -10.48
CA ASP A 127 -9.11 8.30 -11.67
C ASP A 127 -7.99 7.27 -11.77
N ALA A 128 -7.07 7.22 -10.80
CA ALA A 128 -5.89 6.34 -10.83
C ALA A 128 -6.21 4.83 -10.74
N ASN A 129 -7.46 4.42 -10.49
CA ASN A 129 -7.82 3.01 -10.23
C ASN A 129 -7.27 2.03 -11.28
N LEU A 130 -7.51 2.35 -12.55
CA LEU A 130 -7.14 1.49 -13.67
C LEU A 130 -5.61 1.40 -13.79
N GLU A 131 -4.92 2.52 -13.67
CA GLU A 131 -3.46 2.56 -13.77
C GLU A 131 -2.79 1.81 -12.60
N VAL A 132 -3.32 1.94 -11.38
CA VAL A 132 -2.84 1.21 -10.21
C VAL A 132 -3.03 -0.30 -10.42
N GLU A 133 -4.21 -0.73 -10.85
CA GLU A 133 -4.52 -2.12 -11.12
C GLU A 133 -3.61 -2.71 -12.22
N GLU A 134 -3.48 -2.03 -13.35
CA GLU A 134 -2.58 -2.47 -14.44
C GLU A 134 -1.12 -2.50 -13.99
N THR A 135 -0.70 -1.55 -13.15
CA THR A 135 0.65 -1.57 -12.57
C THR A 135 0.85 -2.77 -11.65
N MET A 136 -0.11 -3.08 -10.77
CA MET A 136 -0.05 -4.26 -9.90
C MET A 136 -0.04 -5.57 -10.71
N LYS A 137 -0.90 -5.68 -11.74
CA LYS A 137 -0.93 -6.82 -12.68
C LYS A 137 0.42 -7.04 -13.34
N ALA A 138 0.99 -5.98 -13.92
CA ALA A 138 2.28 -6.03 -14.59
C ALA A 138 3.39 -6.40 -13.60
N TRP A 139 3.40 -5.80 -12.42
CA TRP A 139 4.41 -6.08 -11.39
C TRP A 139 4.38 -7.55 -10.94
N LEU A 140 3.19 -8.12 -10.67
CA LEU A 140 3.04 -9.54 -10.34
C LEU A 140 3.41 -10.47 -11.51
N ARG A 141 3.05 -10.10 -12.74
CA ARG A 141 3.39 -10.86 -13.95
C ARG A 141 4.90 -11.02 -14.11
N HIS A 142 5.65 -9.95 -13.86
CA HIS A 142 7.11 -9.94 -14.00
C HIS A 142 7.86 -10.43 -12.76
N ALA A 143 7.17 -10.77 -11.65
CA ALA A 143 7.82 -11.24 -10.42
C ALA A 143 8.73 -12.46 -10.62
N PRO A 144 8.34 -13.51 -11.36
CA PRO A 144 9.25 -14.64 -11.60
C PRO A 144 10.56 -14.24 -12.30
N GLY A 145 10.52 -13.24 -13.19
CA GLY A 145 11.72 -12.74 -13.87
C GLY A 145 12.63 -11.89 -12.98
N ARG A 146 12.13 -11.42 -11.83
CA ARG A 146 12.90 -10.62 -10.85
C ARG A 146 13.50 -11.47 -9.74
N CYS A 147 13.06 -12.72 -9.57
CA CYS A 147 13.63 -13.63 -8.58
C CYS A 147 15.14 -13.80 -8.81
N ARG A 148 15.94 -13.51 -7.78
CA ARG A 148 17.41 -13.55 -7.84
C ARG A 148 17.97 -14.98 -7.91
N ASN A 149 17.12 -16.00 -7.71
CA ASN A 149 17.47 -17.41 -7.81
C ASN A 149 16.45 -18.20 -8.67
N PRO A 150 16.80 -18.57 -9.92
CA PRO A 150 15.89 -19.31 -10.81
C PRO A 150 15.58 -20.74 -10.33
N ALA A 151 16.28 -21.28 -9.33
CA ALA A 151 16.08 -22.64 -8.84
C ALA A 151 14.77 -22.87 -8.06
N LEU A 152 14.13 -21.80 -7.55
CA LEU A 152 12.88 -21.89 -6.77
C LEU A 152 11.61 -21.79 -7.65
N LEU A 153 11.76 -21.58 -8.96
CA LEU A 153 10.64 -21.34 -9.90
C LEU A 153 10.14 -22.61 -10.61
N LEU A 154 10.71 -23.79 -10.32
CA LEU A 154 10.20 -25.02 -10.90
C LEU A 154 8.92 -25.47 -10.19
N PRO A 155 7.81 -25.68 -10.91
CA PRO A 155 6.68 -26.43 -10.40
C PRO A 155 7.13 -27.87 -10.17
N THR A 156 7.14 -28.33 -8.92
CA THR A 156 7.29 -29.76 -8.60
C THR A 156 5.99 -30.48 -8.94
N ALA A 157 5.89 -31.05 -10.15
CA ALA A 157 5.15 -32.26 -10.56
C ALA A 157 4.85 -32.19 -12.08
N GLY A 158 5.15 -33.19 -12.92
CA GLY A 158 5.57 -34.58 -12.65
C GLY A 158 6.32 -35.20 -13.83
N PRO A 159 6.77 -36.46 -13.69
CA PRO A 159 7.63 -37.12 -14.67
C PRO A 159 6.80 -37.56 -15.88
N ALA A 160 6.93 -36.81 -16.98
CA ALA A 160 6.46 -37.27 -18.27
C ALA A 160 7.45 -38.33 -18.78
N LEU A 161 7.02 -39.58 -18.63
CA LEU A 161 7.50 -40.80 -19.27
C LEU A 161 8.30 -40.52 -20.54
N GLN A 162 9.60 -40.84 -20.49
CA GLN A 162 10.33 -41.25 -21.67
C GLN A 162 9.65 -42.51 -22.21
N GLN A 163 9.04 -42.40 -23.39
CA GLN A 163 8.85 -43.56 -24.24
C GLN A 163 9.42 -43.26 -25.63
N ALA A 164 10.63 -43.77 -25.80
CA ALA A 164 11.21 -44.39 -26.98
C ALA A 164 10.90 -43.79 -28.36
N LYS A 165 11.97 -43.22 -28.94
CA LYS A 165 12.29 -43.39 -30.37
C LYS A 165 12.64 -44.86 -30.66
N ASN A 166 12.38 -45.28 -31.89
CA ASN A 166 12.84 -46.48 -32.62
C ASN A 166 11.93 -47.72 -32.52
N ILE A 167 11.10 -47.96 -33.54
CA ILE A 167 11.32 -48.84 -34.71
C ILE A 167 10.25 -48.49 -35.77
#